data_AF-A0A1I3TFG6-F1
#
_entry.id   AF-A0A1I3TFG6-F1
#
_cell.length_a   1.000
_cell.length_b   1.000
_cell.length_c   1.000
_cell.angle_alpha   90.00
_cell.angle_beta   90.00
_cell.angle_gamma   90.00
#
_symmetry.space_group_name_H-M   'P 1'
#
loop_
_entity.id
_entity.type
_entity.pdbx_description
1 polymer ?
#
loop_
_entity_poly.entity_id
_entity_poly.type
_entity_poly.pdbx_seq_one_letter_code
_entity_poly.pdbx_strand_id
1 'polypeptide(L)'
;MTLGARLGLIAALCVAGALILPLIAVVWRAETLSGFKPSDAGVLWFTLWQAVVSAGLSVLLAIPVARALARRQFAGRGAVILILGAPFILPVIVAVLGLIAVFGRSGVVNVALAAVGIDPVTLYGPQGVILAHVFFNMPLATRLILQGWLAIPGERLRLAATLGFAPPDTFRRLEWPMLRSVVPGIFLVIFLICTTSFAVALALGGGPRATTVELAIYQAFRFDFDLSRAAILGGLQLILGVGAAILSLRLTLPSGLGAGLDRAVPRWDSASPLLRAQDAVVIALACGFLLLPIVLVLGEGVWHLTALPSSVWLAAVRSLAIALAAAILTLTLALPMALAVVTTTRGGWIEVAGTLSIAASPLVLGTGLYILLLPLTNPVKLALPVTLFVNVVLALPFALRALIPAMRDLDRDFGRLSTSLGMRGLDWVRLVAIPRLRRPAGFAAGLTAALAAGDLGVIALFASPDQATLPLVLYQLMGSYRLDEAKAAALLLVVLSLGLFWLFERGTRHAEA
;
A
#
# COMPACT_ATOMS: atom_id res chain seq x y z
N MET A 1 -6.48 27.08 22.54
CA MET A 1 -5.79 25.91 21.95
C MET A 1 -6.11 24.60 22.69
N THR A 2 -6.99 24.57 23.71
CA THR A 2 -7.25 23.39 24.56
C THR A 2 -8.28 22.40 23.98
N LEU A 3 -9.25 22.86 23.19
CA LEU A 3 -10.31 21.98 22.66
C LEU A 3 -9.80 21.01 21.59
N GLY A 4 -9.01 21.50 20.63
CA GLY A 4 -8.43 20.67 19.56
C GLY A 4 -7.46 19.60 20.08
N ALA A 5 -6.64 19.95 21.08
CA ALA A 5 -5.75 19.00 21.73
C ALA A 5 -6.51 17.91 22.50
N ARG A 6 -7.60 18.26 23.19
CA ARG A 6 -8.48 17.30 23.88
C ARG A 6 -9.18 16.36 22.89
N LEU A 7 -9.71 16.89 21.79
CA LEU A 7 -10.34 16.10 20.75
C LEU A 7 -9.35 15.13 20.08
N GLY A 8 -8.13 15.57 19.80
CA GLY A 8 -7.10 14.70 19.24
C GLY A 8 -6.64 13.62 20.21
N LEU A 9 -6.56 13.89 21.51
CA LEU A 9 -6.27 12.88 22.52
C LEU A 9 -7.40 11.85 22.64
N ILE A 10 -8.66 12.30 22.65
CA ILE A 10 -9.83 11.41 22.66
C ILE A 10 -9.84 10.54 21.41
N ALA A 11 -9.63 11.14 20.22
CA ALA A 11 -9.53 10.40 18.97
C ALA A 11 -8.41 9.35 19.02
N ALA A 12 -7.22 9.70 19.54
CA ALA A 12 -6.11 8.77 19.69
C ALA A 12 -6.43 7.62 20.65
N LEU A 13 -7.11 7.88 21.76
CA LEU A 13 -7.55 6.85 22.71
C LEU A 13 -8.62 5.95 22.10
N CYS A 14 -9.58 6.51 21.37
CA CYS A 14 -10.60 5.75 20.65
C CYS A 14 -9.96 4.84 19.60
N VAL A 15 -9.00 5.35 18.81
CA VAL A 15 -8.26 4.57 17.80
C VAL A 15 -7.43 3.47 18.46
N ALA A 16 -6.71 3.80 19.54
CA ALA A 16 -5.94 2.80 20.28
C ALA A 16 -6.85 1.70 20.84
N GLY A 17 -7.98 2.04 21.45
CA GLY A 17 -8.96 1.07 21.94
C GLY A 17 -9.58 0.23 20.81
N ALA A 18 -9.95 0.88 19.71
CA ALA A 18 -10.47 0.25 18.49
C ALA A 18 -9.50 -0.77 17.87
N LEU A 19 -8.20 -0.55 18.01
CA LEU A 19 -7.17 -1.46 17.52
C LEU A 19 -6.81 -2.54 18.55
N ILE A 20 -6.58 -2.14 19.79
CA ILE A 20 -6.09 -3.05 20.85
C ILE A 20 -7.16 -4.05 21.26
N LEU A 21 -8.44 -3.65 21.33
CA LEU A 21 -9.50 -4.52 21.83
C LEU A 21 -9.71 -5.77 20.93
N PRO A 22 -9.83 -5.67 19.59
CA PRO A 22 -9.85 -6.85 18.71
C PRO A 22 -8.60 -7.71 18.83
N LEU A 23 -7.42 -7.10 18.96
CA LEU A 23 -6.16 -7.84 19.11
C LEU A 23 -6.11 -8.62 20.42
N ILE A 24 -6.58 -8.02 21.53
CA ILE A 24 -6.72 -8.71 22.82
C ILE A 24 -7.72 -9.88 22.68
N ALA A 25 -8.84 -9.69 21.98
CA ALA A 25 -9.81 -10.76 21.77
C ALA A 25 -9.20 -11.95 21.03
N VAL A 26 -8.36 -11.69 20.02
CA VAL A 26 -7.58 -12.74 19.31
C VAL A 26 -6.65 -13.46 20.29
N VAL A 27 -5.83 -12.71 21.05
CA VAL A 27 -4.86 -13.32 21.98
C VAL A 27 -5.56 -14.11 23.09
N TRP A 28 -6.68 -13.61 23.61
CA TRP A 28 -7.48 -14.30 24.63
C TRP A 28 -8.07 -15.60 24.09
N ARG A 29 -8.61 -15.56 22.86
CA ARG A 29 -9.25 -16.73 22.22
C ARG A 29 -8.25 -17.79 21.79
N ALA A 30 -6.98 -17.46 21.66
CA ALA A 30 -5.89 -18.41 21.41
C ALA A 30 -5.63 -19.27 22.67
N GLU A 31 -6.58 -20.15 23.02
CA GLU A 31 -6.45 -21.07 24.14
C GLU A 31 -5.42 -22.17 23.81
N THR A 32 -4.24 -22.11 24.44
CA THR A 32 -3.12 -23.06 24.37
C THR A 32 -2.47 -23.28 22.98
N LEU A 33 -1.15 -23.45 22.94
CA LEU A 33 -0.40 -23.83 21.73
C LEU A 33 -0.76 -25.24 21.19
N SER A 34 -1.64 -25.98 21.88
CA SER A 34 -2.12 -27.31 21.50
C SER A 34 -2.91 -27.31 20.18
N GLY A 35 -3.42 -26.16 19.76
CA GLY A 35 -4.10 -25.97 18.46
C GLY A 35 -3.15 -25.79 17.26
N PHE A 36 -1.83 -25.70 17.49
CA PHE A 36 -0.85 -25.54 16.40
C PHE A 36 -0.65 -26.85 15.65
N LYS A 37 -1.06 -26.89 14.37
CA LYS A 37 -0.95 -28.09 13.54
C LYS A 37 0.43 -28.13 12.86
N PRO A 38 1.00 -29.31 12.56
CA PRO A 38 2.24 -29.42 11.77
C PRO A 38 2.16 -28.70 10.41
N SER A 39 0.97 -28.60 9.82
CA SER A 39 0.71 -27.82 8.61
C SER A 39 0.96 -26.32 8.77
N ASP A 40 0.79 -25.77 9.98
CA ASP A 40 0.92 -24.33 10.26
C ASP A 40 2.39 -23.88 10.22
N ALA A 41 3.34 -24.78 10.54
CA ALA A 41 4.77 -24.53 10.33
C ALA A 41 5.10 -24.34 8.84
N GLY A 42 4.45 -25.10 7.95
CA GLY A 42 4.58 -24.95 6.50
C GLY A 42 4.05 -23.60 6.02
N VAL A 43 2.93 -23.13 6.57
CA VAL A 43 2.33 -21.81 6.28
C VAL A 43 3.25 -20.68 6.73
N LEU A 44 3.83 -20.79 7.93
CA LEU A 44 4.78 -19.81 8.46
C LEU A 44 6.04 -19.75 7.60
N TRP A 45 6.63 -20.91 7.29
CA TRP A 45 7.80 -21.01 6.42
C TRP A 45 7.52 -20.41 5.04
N PHE A 46 6.41 -20.79 4.40
CA PHE A 46 6.05 -20.26 3.10
C PHE A 46 5.89 -18.73 3.14
N THR A 47 5.25 -18.18 4.17
CA THR A 47 5.05 -16.73 4.35
C THR A 47 6.37 -15.98 4.49
N LEU A 48 7.30 -16.51 5.29
CA LEU A 48 8.62 -15.90 5.47
C LEU A 48 9.47 -16.03 4.21
N TRP A 49 9.55 -17.23 3.65
CA TRP A 49 10.32 -17.51 2.45
C TRP A 49 9.84 -16.67 1.27
N GLN A 50 8.53 -16.65 0.99
CA GLN A 50 7.98 -15.86 -0.12
C GLN A 50 8.29 -14.39 0.10
N ALA A 51 8.19 -13.88 1.34
CA ALA A 51 8.33 -12.45 1.60
C ALA A 51 9.77 -12.00 1.39
N VAL A 52 10.74 -12.82 1.82
CA VAL A 52 12.17 -12.59 1.56
C VAL A 52 12.45 -12.60 0.06
N VAL A 53 11.98 -13.61 -0.67
CA VAL A 53 12.23 -13.73 -2.12
C VAL A 53 11.58 -12.58 -2.88
N SER A 54 10.32 -12.27 -2.57
CA SER A 54 9.56 -11.18 -3.20
C SER A 54 10.19 -9.81 -2.94
N ALA A 55 10.61 -9.54 -1.70
CA ALA A 55 11.28 -8.29 -1.35
C ALA A 55 12.65 -8.17 -2.02
N GLY A 56 13.43 -9.27 -2.02
CA GLY A 56 14.74 -9.32 -2.64
C GLY A 56 14.67 -9.06 -4.14
N LEU A 57 13.78 -9.76 -4.86
CA LEU A 57 13.60 -9.57 -6.30
C LEU A 57 13.09 -8.17 -6.64
N SER A 58 12.12 -7.64 -5.87
CA SER A 58 11.57 -6.30 -6.10
C SER A 58 12.65 -5.22 -5.97
N VAL A 59 13.47 -5.29 -4.93
CA VAL A 59 14.59 -4.36 -4.72
C VAL A 59 15.67 -4.53 -5.78
N LEU A 60 16.06 -5.78 -6.08
CA LEU A 60 17.08 -6.08 -7.08
C LEU A 60 16.72 -5.52 -8.45
N LEU A 61 15.47 -5.68 -8.87
CA LEU A 61 14.97 -5.15 -10.15
C LEU A 61 14.76 -3.63 -10.12
N ALA A 62 14.45 -3.06 -8.96
CA ALA A 62 14.27 -1.61 -8.81
C ALA A 62 15.58 -0.82 -8.90
N ILE A 63 16.71 -1.38 -8.44
CA ILE A 63 18.03 -0.73 -8.50
C ILE A 63 18.39 -0.25 -9.92
N PRO A 64 18.40 -1.09 -10.96
CA PRO A 64 18.76 -0.64 -12.31
C PRO A 64 17.76 0.37 -12.88
N VAL A 65 16.45 0.21 -12.60
CA VAL A 65 15.41 1.14 -13.07
C VAL A 65 15.57 2.52 -12.44
N ALA A 66 15.75 2.57 -11.12
CA ALA A 66 15.96 3.82 -10.38
C ALA A 66 17.27 4.49 -10.79
N ARG A 67 18.34 3.71 -11.01
CA ARG A 67 19.63 4.22 -11.49
C ARG A 67 19.51 4.82 -12.89
N ALA A 68 18.79 4.18 -13.80
CA ALA A 68 18.51 4.70 -15.14
C ALA A 68 17.69 6.01 -15.08
N LEU A 69 16.63 6.05 -14.25
CA LEU A 69 15.81 7.25 -14.04
C LEU A 69 16.54 8.39 -13.33
N ALA A 70 17.57 8.08 -12.54
CA ALA A 70 18.43 9.08 -11.93
C ALA A 70 19.40 9.68 -12.95
N ARG A 71 19.95 8.86 -13.87
CA ARG A 71 20.90 9.32 -14.90
C ARG A 71 20.27 10.10 -16.04
N ARG A 72 19.07 9.72 -16.48
CA ARG A 72 18.49 10.21 -17.73
C ARG A 72 17.47 11.32 -17.50
N GLN A 73 17.58 12.39 -18.29
CA GLN A 73 16.58 13.44 -18.45
C GLN A 73 16.00 13.32 -19.86
N PHE A 74 14.71 13.06 -19.98
CA PHE A 74 14.00 12.94 -21.25
C PHE A 74 12.57 13.44 -21.10
N ALA A 75 11.97 13.87 -22.21
CA ALA A 75 10.56 14.28 -22.23
C ALA A 75 9.68 13.07 -21.85
N GLY A 76 8.84 13.21 -20.82
CA GLY A 76 8.02 12.12 -20.29
C GLY A 76 8.58 11.40 -19.05
N ARG A 77 9.79 11.74 -18.57
CA ARG A 77 10.33 11.18 -17.30
C ARG A 77 9.36 11.33 -16.12
N GLY A 78 8.67 12.47 -16.02
CA GLY A 78 7.65 12.70 -15.00
C GLY A 78 6.47 11.73 -15.10
N ALA A 79 6.04 11.39 -16.32
CA ALA A 79 4.98 10.40 -16.54
C ALA A 79 5.43 8.99 -16.13
N VAL A 80 6.68 8.61 -16.42
CA VAL A 80 7.24 7.33 -15.94
C VAL A 80 7.24 7.28 -14.42
N ILE A 81 7.71 8.34 -13.75
CA ILE A 81 7.71 8.41 -12.28
C ILE A 81 6.27 8.35 -11.71
N LEU A 82 5.31 8.95 -12.39
CA LEU A 82 3.89 8.88 -12.03
C LEU A 82 3.35 7.45 -12.17
N ILE A 83 3.65 6.75 -13.27
CA ILE A 83 3.26 5.35 -13.51
C ILE A 83 3.81 4.44 -12.42
N LEU A 84 5.03 4.69 -11.90
CA LEU A 84 5.56 3.93 -10.77
C LEU A 84 4.72 4.06 -9.49
N GLY A 85 3.85 5.06 -9.38
CA GLY A 85 2.89 5.18 -8.28
C GLY A 85 1.57 4.44 -8.51
N ALA A 86 1.23 4.10 -9.74
CA ALA A 86 -0.09 3.58 -10.11
C ALA A 86 -0.44 2.22 -9.46
N PRO A 87 0.47 1.24 -9.37
CA PRO A 87 0.13 -0.08 -8.81
C PRO A 87 -0.33 -0.07 -7.35
N PHE A 88 0.06 0.94 -6.57
CA PHE A 88 -0.38 1.10 -5.17
C PHE A 88 -1.77 1.69 -5.02
N ILE A 89 -2.24 2.43 -6.02
CA ILE A 89 -3.61 2.98 -6.04
C ILE A 89 -4.56 1.97 -6.68
N LEU A 90 -4.04 1.10 -7.53
CA LEU A 90 -4.81 0.05 -8.19
C LEU A 90 -5.24 -1.02 -7.18
N PRO A 91 -6.54 -1.37 -7.14
CA PRO A 91 -7.02 -2.47 -6.30
C PRO A 91 -6.32 -3.78 -6.63
N VAL A 92 -5.91 -4.52 -5.59
CA VAL A 92 -5.01 -5.67 -5.75
C VAL A 92 -5.56 -6.71 -6.73
N ILE A 93 -6.85 -6.99 -6.61
CA ILE A 93 -7.52 -7.99 -7.45
C ILE A 93 -7.55 -7.59 -8.93
N VAL A 94 -7.59 -6.29 -9.25
CA VAL A 94 -7.51 -5.81 -10.63
C VAL A 94 -6.13 -6.06 -11.22
N ALA A 95 -5.07 -5.80 -10.44
CA ALA A 95 -3.72 -6.11 -10.90
C ALA A 95 -3.52 -7.62 -11.12
N VAL A 96 -4.08 -8.46 -10.23
CA VAL A 96 -4.03 -9.91 -10.40
C VAL A 96 -4.72 -10.33 -11.70
N LEU A 97 -5.90 -9.78 -11.99
CA LEU A 97 -6.58 -10.02 -13.26
C LEU A 97 -5.72 -9.58 -14.46
N GLY A 98 -4.98 -8.48 -14.33
CA GLY A 98 -4.01 -8.01 -15.32
C GLY A 98 -2.86 -8.98 -15.54
N LEU A 99 -2.31 -9.51 -14.46
CA LEU A 99 -1.27 -10.52 -14.55
C LEU A 99 -1.80 -11.81 -15.16
N ILE A 100 -3.05 -12.20 -14.90
CA ILE A 100 -3.71 -13.31 -15.57
C ILE A 100 -3.86 -13.05 -17.08
N ALA A 101 -4.20 -11.83 -17.50
CA ALA A 101 -4.28 -11.47 -18.92
C ALA A 101 -2.92 -11.57 -19.65
N VAL A 102 -1.81 -11.35 -18.95
CA VAL A 102 -0.45 -11.42 -19.53
C VAL A 102 0.16 -12.81 -19.43
N PHE A 103 0.14 -13.40 -18.23
CA PHE A 103 0.87 -14.62 -17.85
C PHE A 103 -0.05 -15.83 -17.61
N GLY A 104 -1.37 -15.66 -17.71
CA GLY A 104 -2.31 -16.78 -17.65
C GLY A 104 -2.17 -17.72 -18.84
N ARG A 105 -2.87 -18.86 -18.81
CA ARG A 105 -2.72 -19.93 -19.81
C ARG A 105 -2.96 -19.45 -21.26
N SER A 106 -3.91 -18.54 -21.45
CA SER A 106 -4.23 -17.90 -22.73
C SER A 106 -3.68 -16.47 -22.83
N GLY A 107 -2.75 -16.09 -21.94
CA GLY A 107 -2.17 -14.75 -21.91
C GLY A 107 -1.10 -14.53 -22.98
N VAL A 108 -0.79 -13.26 -23.24
CA VAL A 108 0.14 -12.83 -24.31
C VAL A 108 1.48 -13.57 -24.25
N VAL A 109 2.03 -13.79 -23.04
CA VAL A 109 3.33 -14.46 -22.86
C VAL A 109 3.24 -15.93 -23.25
N ASN A 110 2.23 -16.66 -22.78
CA ASN A 110 2.10 -18.09 -23.08
C ASN A 110 1.73 -18.34 -24.55
N VAL A 111 0.97 -17.44 -25.18
CA VAL A 111 0.72 -17.49 -26.63
C VAL A 111 2.03 -17.31 -27.41
N ALA A 112 2.89 -16.37 -26.99
CA ALA A 112 4.20 -16.16 -27.61
C ALA A 112 5.15 -17.34 -27.38
N LEU A 113 5.17 -17.94 -26.19
CA LEU A 113 5.98 -19.14 -25.89
C LEU A 113 5.54 -20.34 -26.74
N ALA A 114 4.22 -20.55 -26.87
CA ALA A 114 3.67 -21.61 -27.71
C ALA A 114 4.05 -21.44 -29.19
N ALA A 115 4.11 -20.20 -29.69
CA ALA A 115 4.56 -19.91 -31.05
C ALA A 115 6.03 -20.30 -31.31
N VAL A 116 6.86 -20.38 -30.25
CA VAL A 116 8.27 -20.77 -30.32
C VAL A 116 8.47 -22.22 -29.83
N GLY A 117 7.40 -22.96 -29.52
CA GLY A 117 7.44 -24.34 -29.07
C GLY A 117 7.93 -24.55 -27.63
N ILE A 118 7.84 -23.52 -26.77
CA ILE A 118 8.20 -23.59 -25.36
C ILE A 118 6.94 -23.88 -24.53
N ASP A 119 7.08 -24.76 -23.52
CA ASP A 119 5.99 -25.12 -22.61
C ASP A 119 5.40 -23.90 -21.87
N PRO A 120 4.07 -23.88 -21.64
CA PRO A 120 3.41 -22.76 -21.00
C PRO A 120 3.82 -22.62 -19.53
N VAL A 121 4.05 -21.38 -19.10
CA VAL A 121 4.33 -21.05 -17.71
C VAL A 121 3.02 -20.92 -16.94
N THR A 122 2.94 -21.53 -15.76
CA THR A 122 1.77 -21.43 -14.89
C THR A 122 1.87 -20.22 -13.97
N LEU A 123 0.84 -19.38 -13.99
CA LEU A 123 0.74 -18.25 -13.06
C LEU A 123 0.25 -18.67 -11.67
N TYR A 124 -0.41 -19.82 -11.53
CA TYR A 124 -0.89 -20.29 -10.22
C TYR A 124 0.21 -21.03 -9.46
N GLY A 125 0.44 -20.64 -8.21
CA GLY A 125 1.49 -21.18 -7.34
C GLY A 125 2.41 -20.11 -6.75
N PRO A 126 3.51 -20.53 -6.09
CA PRO A 126 4.49 -19.62 -5.48
C PRO A 126 5.03 -18.56 -6.45
N GLN A 127 5.29 -18.94 -7.70
CA GLN A 127 5.84 -18.06 -8.72
C GLN A 127 4.89 -16.91 -9.08
N GLY A 128 3.57 -17.15 -9.11
CA GLY A 128 2.59 -16.10 -9.36
C GLY A 128 2.47 -15.11 -8.23
N VAL A 129 2.49 -15.62 -6.99
CA VAL A 129 2.50 -14.77 -5.79
C VAL A 129 3.73 -13.86 -5.79
N ILE A 130 4.91 -14.41 -6.07
CA ILE A 130 6.16 -13.65 -6.16
C ILE A 130 6.08 -12.62 -7.30
N LEU A 131 5.61 -13.01 -8.49
CA LEU A 131 5.48 -12.12 -9.65
C LEU A 131 4.54 -10.95 -9.35
N ALA A 132 3.40 -11.21 -8.72
CA ALA A 132 2.47 -10.18 -8.29
C ALA A 132 3.09 -9.25 -7.24
N HIS A 133 3.82 -9.79 -6.26
CA HIS A 133 4.55 -8.94 -5.31
C HIS A 133 5.60 -8.07 -6.00
N VAL A 134 6.32 -8.57 -7.00
CA VAL A 134 7.25 -7.76 -7.80
C VAL A 134 6.51 -6.67 -8.57
N PHE A 135 5.35 -6.98 -9.16
CA PHE A 135 4.50 -6.00 -9.83
C PHE A 135 4.10 -4.83 -8.92
N PHE A 136 3.69 -5.12 -7.68
CA PHE A 136 3.34 -4.07 -6.73
C PHE A 136 4.56 -3.36 -6.16
N ASN A 137 5.60 -4.09 -5.75
CA ASN A 137 6.64 -3.54 -4.87
C ASN A 137 7.88 -3.00 -5.62
N MET A 138 8.19 -3.49 -6.82
CA MET A 138 9.31 -2.97 -7.62
C MET A 138 9.15 -1.46 -7.93
N PRO A 139 7.95 -0.94 -8.27
CA PRO A 139 7.74 0.49 -8.48
C PRO A 139 7.96 1.35 -7.24
N LEU A 140 7.50 0.90 -6.07
CA LEU A 140 7.75 1.58 -4.80
C LEU A 140 9.23 1.56 -4.45
N ALA A 141 9.90 0.41 -4.58
CA ALA A 141 11.34 0.32 -4.41
C ALA A 141 12.06 1.30 -5.34
N THR A 142 11.65 1.36 -6.62
CA THR A 142 12.24 2.25 -7.62
C THR A 142 12.13 3.71 -7.19
N ARG A 143 10.95 4.14 -6.70
CA ARG A 143 10.76 5.52 -6.22
C ARG A 143 11.60 5.84 -4.99
N LEU A 144 11.65 4.94 -4.02
CA LEU A 144 12.40 5.16 -2.78
C LEU A 144 13.92 5.15 -3.02
N ILE A 145 14.43 4.25 -3.86
CA ILE A 145 15.86 4.23 -4.21
C ILE A 145 16.19 5.45 -5.09
N LEU A 146 15.31 5.85 -6.02
CA LEU A 146 15.48 7.07 -6.82
C LEU A 146 15.59 8.32 -5.94
N GLN A 147 14.78 8.45 -4.89
CA GLN A 147 14.91 9.53 -3.91
C GLN A 147 16.29 9.54 -3.25
N GLY A 148 16.80 8.36 -2.88
CA GLY A 148 18.14 8.24 -2.32
C GLY A 148 19.25 8.68 -3.30
N TRP A 149 19.13 8.36 -4.59
CA TRP A 149 20.06 8.86 -5.60
C TRP A 149 19.95 10.38 -5.83
N LEU A 150 18.73 10.93 -5.79
CA LEU A 150 18.49 12.37 -5.94
C LEU A 150 18.95 13.16 -4.71
N ALA A 151 19.04 12.51 -3.55
CA ALA A 151 19.57 13.10 -2.32
C ALA A 151 21.11 13.19 -2.30
N ILE A 152 21.84 12.61 -3.26
CA ILE A 152 23.30 12.78 -3.36
C ILE A 152 23.58 14.22 -3.81
N PRO A 153 24.27 15.04 -2.98
CA PRO A 153 24.54 16.43 -3.33
C PRO A 153 25.32 16.53 -4.63
N GLY A 154 24.89 17.45 -5.49
CA GLY A 154 25.54 17.70 -6.76
C GLY A 154 27.03 18.02 -6.62
N GLU A 155 27.42 18.71 -5.55
CA GLU A 155 28.80 19.08 -5.24
C GLU A 155 29.71 17.85 -5.10
N ARG A 156 29.20 16.74 -4.57
CA ARG A 156 29.96 15.47 -4.47
C ARG A 156 30.22 14.86 -5.83
N LEU A 157 29.26 14.98 -6.76
CA LEU A 157 29.43 14.53 -8.15
C LEU A 157 30.44 15.41 -8.90
N ARG A 158 30.43 16.73 -8.67
CA ARG A 158 31.44 17.64 -9.24
C ARG A 158 32.85 17.34 -8.74
N LEU A 159 33.00 17.14 -7.43
CA LEU A 159 34.28 16.77 -6.82
C LEU A 159 34.80 15.44 -7.39
N ALA A 160 33.93 14.44 -7.52
CA ALA A 160 34.29 13.16 -8.15
C ALA A 160 34.80 13.35 -9.59
N ALA A 161 34.15 14.22 -10.38
CA ALA A 161 34.59 14.55 -11.73
C ALA A 161 35.95 15.28 -11.74
N THR A 162 36.18 16.24 -10.84
CA THR A 162 37.48 16.94 -10.72
C THR A 162 38.60 15.98 -10.33
N LEU A 163 38.32 14.97 -9.50
CA LEU A 163 39.27 13.93 -9.11
C LEU A 163 39.45 12.84 -10.18
N GLY A 164 38.79 12.95 -11.34
CA GLY A 164 38.92 12.00 -12.44
C GLY A 164 38.28 10.64 -12.18
N PHE A 165 37.27 10.56 -11.30
CA PHE A 165 36.60 9.29 -11.01
C PHE A 165 35.94 8.71 -12.26
N ALA A 166 36.25 7.47 -12.58
CA ALA A 166 35.56 6.74 -13.63
C ALA A 166 34.15 6.29 -13.15
N PRO A 167 33.27 5.82 -14.05
CA PRO A 167 31.97 5.25 -13.67
C PRO A 167 32.01 4.17 -12.56
N PRO A 168 32.96 3.21 -12.55
CA PRO A 168 33.04 2.23 -11.45
C PRO A 168 33.47 2.86 -10.12
N ASP A 169 34.31 3.90 -10.14
CA ASP A 169 34.73 4.61 -8.93
C ASP A 169 33.56 5.40 -8.33
N THR A 170 32.79 6.06 -9.20
CA THR A 170 31.55 6.76 -8.81
C THR A 170 30.56 5.78 -8.18
N PHE A 171 30.38 4.60 -8.79
CA PHE A 171 29.52 3.56 -8.23
C PHE A 171 30.02 3.09 -6.86
N ARG A 172 31.30 2.73 -6.73
CA ARG A 172 31.85 2.16 -5.49
C ARG A 172 31.92 3.17 -4.35
N ARG A 173 32.19 4.45 -4.63
CA ARG A 173 32.48 5.48 -3.62
C ARG A 173 31.26 6.35 -3.27
N LEU A 174 30.32 6.54 -4.20
CA LEU A 174 29.13 7.37 -3.97
C LEU A 174 27.85 6.53 -3.96
N GLU A 175 27.60 5.74 -5.01
CA GLU A 175 26.33 5.04 -5.16
C GLU A 175 26.18 3.85 -4.20
N TRP A 176 27.21 3.02 -4.03
CA TRP A 176 27.17 1.84 -3.18
C TRP A 176 26.98 2.16 -1.69
N PRO A 177 27.67 3.16 -1.09
CA PRO A 177 27.38 3.58 0.28
C PRO A 177 25.95 4.09 0.46
N MET A 178 25.40 4.81 -0.53
CA MET A 178 24.01 5.27 -0.52
C MET A 178 23.03 4.09 -0.63
N LEU A 179 23.29 3.12 -1.51
CA LEU A 179 22.49 1.90 -1.58
C LEU A 179 22.54 1.12 -0.27
N ARG A 180 23.72 0.96 0.32
CA ARG A 180 23.89 0.25 1.61
C ARG A 180 23.14 0.92 2.76
N SER A 181 22.94 2.24 2.74
CA SER A 181 22.15 2.93 3.77
C SER A 181 20.64 2.84 3.55
N VAL A 182 20.18 2.83 2.30
CA VAL A 182 18.74 2.92 1.97
C VAL A 182 18.10 1.55 1.68
N VAL A 183 18.81 0.64 1.00
CA VAL A 183 18.28 -0.66 0.56
C VAL A 183 17.78 -1.54 1.71
N PRO A 184 18.47 -1.67 2.86
CA PRO A 184 17.97 -2.49 3.97
C PRO A 184 16.61 -2.01 4.50
N GLY A 185 16.41 -0.69 4.62
CA GLY A 185 15.13 -0.13 5.05
C GLY A 185 14.01 -0.42 4.05
N ILE A 186 14.27 -0.22 2.75
CA ILE A 186 13.29 -0.52 1.69
C ILE A 186 12.96 -2.01 1.65
N PHE A 187 13.96 -2.89 1.76
CA PHE A 187 13.77 -4.33 1.80
C PHE A 187 12.85 -4.73 2.96
N LEU A 188 13.06 -4.19 4.17
CA LEU A 188 12.23 -4.50 5.33
C LEU A 188 10.80 -4.00 5.21
N VAL A 189 10.60 -2.80 4.63
CA VAL A 189 9.26 -2.28 4.33
C VAL A 189 8.53 -3.19 3.35
N ILE A 190 9.19 -3.61 2.27
CA ILE A 190 8.57 -4.51 1.27
C ILE A 190 8.35 -5.89 1.85
N PHE A 191 9.29 -6.41 2.64
CA PHE A 191 9.14 -7.67 3.36
C PHE A 191 7.87 -7.66 4.22
N LEU A 192 7.64 -6.60 5.00
CA LEU A 192 6.44 -6.43 5.82
C LEU A 192 5.15 -6.33 4.97
N ILE A 193 5.21 -5.66 3.81
CA ILE A 193 4.07 -5.62 2.88
C ILE A 193 3.77 -7.03 2.34
N CYS A 194 4.80 -7.80 1.99
CA CYS A 194 4.63 -9.16 1.47
C CYS A 194 4.09 -10.13 2.53
N THR A 195 4.42 -9.97 3.81
CA THR A 195 3.88 -10.84 4.88
C THR A 195 2.39 -10.61 5.15
N THR A 196 1.86 -9.44 4.78
CA THR A 196 0.44 -9.07 4.97
C THR A 196 -0.40 -9.21 3.68
N SER A 197 0.16 -9.87 2.65
CA SER A 197 -0.46 -10.01 1.33
C SER A 197 -1.50 -11.13 1.29
N PHE A 198 -2.75 -10.77 1.60
CA PHE A 198 -3.89 -11.68 1.53
C PHE A 198 -4.42 -11.91 0.11
N ALA A 199 -4.83 -10.82 -0.56
CA ALA A 199 -5.58 -10.91 -1.82
C ALA A 199 -4.79 -11.59 -2.96
N VAL A 200 -3.48 -11.36 -3.01
CA VAL A 200 -2.59 -12.03 -3.98
C VAL A 200 -2.54 -13.53 -3.72
N ALA A 201 -2.35 -13.94 -2.45
CA ALA A 201 -2.28 -15.35 -2.09
C ALA A 201 -3.62 -16.07 -2.34
N LEU A 202 -4.74 -15.42 -2.02
CA LEU A 202 -6.08 -15.95 -2.30
C LEU A 202 -6.31 -16.19 -3.79
N ALA A 203 -5.91 -15.24 -4.65
CA ALA A 203 -6.20 -15.29 -6.08
C ALA A 203 -5.18 -16.11 -6.90
N LEU A 204 -3.90 -16.15 -6.51
CA LEU A 204 -2.81 -16.80 -7.26
C LEU A 204 -2.15 -17.99 -6.55
N GLY A 205 -2.45 -18.24 -5.27
CA GLY A 205 -1.75 -19.26 -4.47
C GLY A 205 -1.78 -20.67 -5.07
N GLY A 206 -2.82 -21.06 -5.80
CA GLY A 206 -2.81 -22.30 -6.59
C GLY A 206 -2.76 -23.61 -5.79
N GLY A 207 -2.88 -23.57 -4.45
CA GLY A 207 -3.05 -24.76 -3.60
C GLY A 207 -2.45 -24.65 -2.19
N PRO A 208 -2.57 -25.71 -1.37
CA PRO A 208 -2.17 -25.70 0.05
C PRO A 208 -0.69 -25.40 0.29
N ARG A 209 0.18 -25.78 -0.65
CA ARG A 209 1.65 -25.58 -0.56
C ARG A 209 2.07 -24.11 -0.65
N ALA A 210 1.20 -23.22 -1.11
CA ALA A 210 1.47 -21.80 -1.29
C ALA A 210 0.47 -20.93 -0.50
N THR A 211 0.11 -21.43 0.70
CA THR A 211 -0.79 -20.73 1.63
C THR A 211 0.02 -19.82 2.55
N THR A 212 -0.31 -18.53 2.57
CA THR A 212 0.26 -17.57 3.52
C THR A 212 -0.47 -17.61 4.86
N VAL A 213 0.11 -17.06 5.92
CA VAL A 213 -0.54 -16.96 7.24
C VAL A 213 -1.89 -16.24 7.12
N GLU A 214 -1.94 -15.15 6.36
CA GLU A 214 -3.19 -14.43 6.04
C GLU A 214 -4.25 -15.35 5.41
N LEU A 215 -3.89 -16.09 4.37
CA LEU A 215 -4.82 -17.01 3.71
C LEU A 215 -5.25 -18.15 4.65
N ALA A 216 -4.35 -18.64 5.51
CA ALA A 216 -4.67 -19.67 6.48
C ALA A 216 -5.62 -19.18 7.58
N ILE A 217 -5.48 -17.92 8.03
CA ILE A 217 -6.46 -17.27 8.94
C ILE A 217 -7.84 -17.25 8.26
N TYR A 218 -7.89 -16.80 7.00
CA TYR A 218 -9.12 -16.79 6.23
C TYR A 218 -9.75 -18.18 6.09
N GLN A 219 -8.95 -19.20 5.77
CA GLN A 219 -9.43 -20.58 5.61
C GLN A 219 -9.94 -21.17 6.92
N ALA A 220 -9.16 -21.02 8.00
CA ALA A 220 -9.54 -21.48 9.33
C ALA A 220 -10.86 -20.84 9.78
N PHE A 221 -11.04 -19.56 9.48
CA PHE A 221 -12.25 -18.83 9.83
C PHE A 221 -13.46 -19.17 8.94
N ARG A 222 -13.30 -19.11 7.62
CA ARG A 222 -14.41 -19.12 6.66
C ARG A 222 -14.84 -20.53 6.26
N PHE A 223 -13.89 -21.46 6.18
CA PHE A 223 -14.15 -22.83 5.72
C PHE A 223 -14.12 -23.83 6.87
N ASP A 224 -13.15 -23.73 7.77
CA ASP A 224 -13.01 -24.70 8.88
C ASP A 224 -13.85 -24.30 10.11
N PHE A 225 -14.28 -23.04 10.22
CA PHE A 225 -14.92 -22.44 11.40
C PHE A 225 -14.13 -22.66 12.72
N ASP A 226 -12.82 -22.84 12.60
CA ASP A 226 -11.87 -23.04 13.70
C ASP A 226 -11.35 -21.69 14.19
N LEU A 227 -12.17 -21.03 15.02
CA LEU A 227 -11.88 -19.71 15.57
C LEU A 227 -10.61 -19.69 16.44
N SER A 228 -10.29 -20.82 17.09
CA SER A 228 -9.11 -20.96 17.92
C SER A 228 -7.84 -21.00 17.07
N ARG A 229 -7.83 -21.79 15.98
CA ARG A 229 -6.72 -21.79 15.02
C ARG A 229 -6.55 -20.43 14.32
N ALA A 230 -7.64 -19.80 13.90
CA ALA A 230 -7.61 -18.46 13.31
C ALA A 230 -7.00 -17.44 14.29
N ALA A 231 -7.33 -17.56 15.58
CA ALA A 231 -6.78 -16.70 16.62
C ALA A 231 -5.27 -16.94 16.86
N ILE A 232 -4.81 -18.20 16.91
CA ILE A 232 -3.39 -18.55 17.04
C ILE A 232 -2.58 -18.00 15.86
N LEU A 233 -3.05 -18.23 14.63
CA LEU A 233 -2.40 -17.71 13.42
C LEU A 233 -2.41 -16.18 13.38
N GLY A 234 -3.49 -15.54 13.85
CA GLY A 234 -3.58 -14.09 13.96
C GLY A 234 -2.60 -13.50 14.99
N GLY A 235 -2.43 -14.16 16.14
CA GLY A 235 -1.41 -13.80 17.12
C GLY A 235 0.00 -13.94 16.55
N LEU A 236 0.28 -15.02 15.81
CA LEU A 236 1.55 -15.23 15.12
C LEU A 236 1.82 -14.13 14.08
N GLN A 237 0.81 -13.77 13.28
CA GLN A 237 0.91 -12.70 12.30
C GLN A 237 1.21 -11.34 12.96
N LEU A 238 0.58 -11.06 14.11
CA LEU A 238 0.86 -9.85 14.88
C LEU A 238 2.33 -9.82 15.35
N ILE A 239 2.86 -10.94 15.86
CA ILE A 239 4.26 -11.06 16.27
C ILE A 239 5.20 -10.82 15.09
N LEU A 240 4.91 -11.41 13.93
CA LEU A 240 5.69 -11.19 12.70
C LEU A 240 5.68 -9.72 12.27
N GLY A 241 4.50 -9.10 12.23
CA GLY A 241 4.33 -7.71 11.82
C GLY A 241 5.06 -6.73 12.74
N VAL A 242 4.88 -6.88 14.06
CA VAL A 242 5.56 -6.06 15.06
C VAL A 242 7.07 -6.29 15.04
N GLY A 243 7.53 -7.54 14.94
CA GLY A 243 8.95 -7.88 14.85
C GLY A 243 9.62 -7.23 13.64
N ALA A 244 9.00 -7.31 12.47
CA ALA A 244 9.49 -6.69 11.25
C ALA A 244 9.48 -5.15 11.33
N ALA A 245 8.44 -4.55 11.93
CA ALA A 245 8.37 -3.10 12.14
C ALA A 245 9.48 -2.60 13.09
N ILE A 246 9.72 -3.28 14.21
CA ILE A 246 10.81 -2.95 15.14
C ILE A 246 12.17 -3.07 14.44
N LEU A 247 12.37 -4.12 13.65
CA LEU A 247 13.61 -4.34 12.90
C LEU A 247 13.83 -3.23 11.87
N SER A 248 12.78 -2.79 11.17
CA SER A 248 12.82 -1.66 10.23
C SER A 248 13.23 -0.37 10.94
N LEU A 249 12.68 -0.08 12.11
CA LEU A 249 13.03 1.12 12.89
C LEU A 249 14.50 1.09 13.37
N ARG A 250 15.03 -0.07 13.74
CA ARG A 250 16.43 -0.21 14.20
C ARG A 250 17.45 -0.12 13.07
N LEU A 251 17.09 -0.54 11.86
CA LEU A 251 18.00 -0.60 10.72
C LEU A 251 17.92 0.63 9.80
N THR A 252 16.90 1.48 9.97
CA THR A 252 16.81 2.75 9.25
C THR A 252 17.85 3.73 9.81
N LEU A 253 19.04 3.71 9.22
CA LEU A 253 20.12 4.65 9.54
C LEU A 253 19.72 6.06 9.08
N PRO A 254 19.97 7.12 9.88
CA PRO A 254 19.82 8.49 9.43
C PRO A 254 20.60 8.68 8.12
N SER A 255 19.92 9.15 7.07
CA SER A 255 20.55 9.44 5.78
C SER A 255 21.57 10.57 5.96
N GLY A 256 22.83 10.22 6.24
CA GLY A 256 23.98 11.12 6.40
C GLY A 256 24.50 11.72 5.09
N LEU A 257 23.63 11.88 4.09
CA LEU A 257 23.95 12.62 2.88
C LEU A 257 23.62 14.09 3.18
N GLY A 258 24.56 14.78 3.85
CA GLY A 258 24.41 16.17 4.30
C GLY A 258 23.95 17.13 3.20
N ALA A 259 23.48 18.32 3.60
CA ALA A 259 22.88 19.31 2.71
C ALA A 259 23.81 19.71 1.54
N GLY A 260 23.26 19.70 0.32
CA GLY A 260 23.86 20.30 -0.88
C GLY A 260 23.33 21.71 -1.13
N LEU A 261 23.86 22.40 -2.14
CA LEU A 261 23.39 23.75 -2.53
C LEU A 261 22.28 23.70 -3.61
N ASP A 262 21.65 22.53 -3.81
CA ASP A 262 20.60 22.25 -4.82
C ASP A 262 20.94 22.73 -6.25
N ARG A 263 22.23 22.78 -6.59
CA ARG A 263 22.66 23.15 -7.94
C ARG A 263 22.38 22.02 -8.93
N ALA A 264 21.88 22.36 -10.11
CA ALA A 264 21.85 21.43 -11.22
C ALA A 264 23.29 20.97 -11.54
N VAL A 265 23.51 19.65 -11.54
CA VAL A 265 24.83 19.08 -11.84
C VAL A 265 24.76 18.21 -13.08
N PRO A 266 25.58 18.49 -14.11
CA PRO A 266 25.70 17.61 -15.26
C PRO A 266 26.30 16.27 -14.80
N ARG A 267 25.69 15.17 -15.22
CA ARG A 267 26.18 13.81 -14.95
C ARG A 267 27.15 13.37 -16.04
N TRP A 268 28.45 13.55 -15.79
CA TRP A 268 29.54 13.19 -16.72
C TRP A 268 29.67 11.67 -16.96
N ASP A 269 29.17 10.85 -16.04
CA ASP A 269 29.08 9.39 -16.12
C ASP A 269 28.04 8.88 -17.14
N SER A 270 27.24 9.77 -17.73
CA SER A 270 26.09 9.42 -18.58
C SER A 270 26.36 9.51 -20.10
N ALA A 271 27.58 9.81 -20.53
CA ALA A 271 27.88 10.14 -21.94
C ALA A 271 27.86 8.95 -22.91
N SER A 272 28.12 7.72 -22.46
CA SER A 272 28.25 6.55 -23.36
C SER A 272 26.93 6.18 -24.07
N PRO A 273 26.94 5.94 -25.40
CA PRO A 273 25.75 5.55 -26.15
C PRO A 273 25.25 4.15 -25.76
N LEU A 274 26.14 3.22 -25.43
CA LEU A 274 25.76 1.89 -24.97
C LEU A 274 24.99 1.94 -23.64
N LEU A 275 25.45 2.77 -22.70
CA LEU A 275 24.76 3.01 -21.43
C LEU A 275 23.39 3.68 -21.65
N ARG A 276 23.25 4.52 -22.68
CA ARG A 276 21.95 5.12 -23.03
C ARG A 276 20.97 4.06 -23.52
N ALA A 277 21.42 3.15 -24.39
CA ALA A 277 20.61 2.05 -24.88
C ALA A 277 20.19 1.11 -23.74
N GLN A 278 21.12 0.75 -22.85
CA GLN A 278 20.80 -0.08 -21.68
C GLN A 278 19.77 0.60 -20.76
N ASP A 279 19.94 1.89 -20.46
CA ASP A 279 19.00 2.64 -19.62
C ASP A 279 17.61 2.72 -20.27
N ALA A 280 17.56 2.94 -21.59
CA ALA A 280 16.31 2.97 -22.34
C ALA A 280 15.60 1.60 -22.31
N VAL A 281 16.34 0.50 -22.51
CA VAL A 281 15.79 -0.86 -22.44
C VAL A 281 15.26 -1.18 -21.04
N VAL A 282 16.01 -0.85 -19.98
CA VAL A 282 15.57 -1.09 -18.60
C VAL A 282 14.30 -0.30 -18.27
N ILE A 283 14.22 0.98 -18.66
CA ILE A 283 13.03 1.80 -18.46
C ILE A 283 11.86 1.26 -19.29
N ALA A 284 12.09 0.88 -20.54
CA ALA A 284 11.05 0.33 -21.42
C ALA A 284 10.49 -0.99 -20.89
N LEU A 285 11.34 -1.91 -20.43
CA LEU A 285 10.93 -3.17 -19.81
C LEU A 285 10.13 -2.94 -18.53
N ALA A 286 10.57 -2.01 -17.67
CA ALA A 286 9.84 -1.65 -16.46
C ALA A 286 8.46 -1.04 -16.80
N CYS A 287 8.40 -0.14 -17.79
CA CYS A 287 7.14 0.44 -18.23
C CYS A 287 6.21 -0.62 -18.85
N GLY A 288 6.74 -1.51 -19.69
CA GLY A 288 5.98 -2.61 -20.29
C GLY A 288 5.43 -3.56 -19.24
N PHE A 289 6.25 -3.96 -18.27
CA PHE A 289 5.83 -4.82 -17.16
C PHE A 289 4.68 -4.22 -16.33
N LEU A 290 4.67 -2.90 -16.13
CA LEU A 290 3.63 -2.23 -15.35
C LEU A 290 2.38 -1.89 -16.16
N LEU A 291 2.55 -1.40 -17.39
CA LEU A 291 1.45 -0.91 -18.21
C LEU A 291 0.70 -2.03 -18.91
N LEU A 292 1.38 -3.08 -19.38
CA LEU A 292 0.75 -4.13 -20.18
C LEU A 292 -0.42 -4.82 -19.44
N PRO A 293 -0.27 -5.30 -18.18
CA PRO A 293 -1.39 -5.86 -17.41
C PRO A 293 -2.60 -4.91 -17.29
N ILE A 294 -2.31 -3.62 -17.06
CA ILE A 294 -3.34 -2.59 -16.84
C ILE A 294 -4.07 -2.29 -18.14
N VAL A 295 -3.32 -2.08 -19.24
CA VAL A 295 -3.89 -1.76 -20.56
C VAL A 295 -4.77 -2.88 -21.07
N LEU A 296 -4.35 -4.15 -20.92
CA LEU A 296 -5.14 -5.30 -21.37
C LEU A 296 -6.47 -5.40 -20.61
N VAL A 297 -6.44 -5.32 -19.28
CA VAL A 297 -7.68 -5.44 -18.48
C VAL A 297 -8.62 -4.28 -18.71
N LEU A 298 -8.11 -3.05 -18.72
CA LEU A 298 -8.96 -1.88 -18.91
C LEU A 298 -9.48 -1.80 -20.34
N GLY A 299 -8.65 -2.11 -21.34
CA GLY A 299 -9.04 -2.11 -22.75
C GLY A 299 -10.12 -3.14 -23.06
N GLU A 300 -9.95 -4.38 -22.60
CA GLU A 300 -10.96 -5.43 -22.79
C GLU A 300 -12.21 -5.20 -21.93
N GLY A 301 -12.06 -4.56 -20.77
CA GLY A 301 -13.17 -4.23 -19.88
C GLY A 301 -14.17 -3.26 -20.49
N VAL A 302 -13.72 -2.31 -21.33
CA VAL A 302 -14.61 -1.32 -21.98
C VAL A 302 -15.68 -2.00 -22.84
N TRP A 303 -15.29 -3.04 -23.57
CA TRP A 303 -16.17 -3.75 -24.50
C TRP A 303 -17.27 -4.56 -23.81
N HIS A 304 -17.05 -4.93 -22.55
CA HIS A 304 -17.96 -5.80 -21.80
C HIS A 304 -18.78 -5.05 -20.74
N LEU A 305 -18.72 -3.71 -20.70
CA LEU A 305 -19.48 -2.89 -19.74
C LEU A 305 -21.00 -3.07 -19.87
N THR A 306 -21.51 -3.26 -21.08
CA THR A 306 -22.96 -3.42 -21.34
C THR A 306 -23.48 -4.79 -20.93
N ALA A 307 -22.60 -5.78 -20.76
CA ALA A 307 -22.95 -7.13 -20.36
C ALA A 307 -22.94 -7.34 -18.83
N LEU A 308 -22.69 -6.28 -18.05
CA LEU A 308 -22.56 -6.39 -16.61
C LEU A 308 -23.88 -6.76 -15.91
N PRO A 309 -23.89 -7.78 -15.04
CA PRO A 309 -25.06 -8.12 -14.27
C PRO A 309 -25.40 -7.02 -13.24
N SER A 310 -26.67 -6.91 -12.87
CA SER A 310 -27.16 -5.90 -11.90
C SER A 310 -26.48 -5.99 -10.54
N SER A 311 -26.02 -7.18 -10.14
CA SER A 311 -25.25 -7.42 -8.92
C SER A 311 -23.93 -6.64 -8.87
N VAL A 312 -23.27 -6.44 -10.01
CA VAL A 312 -22.00 -5.68 -10.10
C VAL A 312 -22.25 -4.20 -9.83
N TRP A 313 -23.33 -3.63 -10.38
CA TRP A 313 -23.70 -2.24 -10.13
C TRP A 313 -24.07 -1.99 -8.67
N LEU A 314 -24.82 -2.90 -8.05
CA LEU A 314 -25.17 -2.79 -6.64
C LEU A 314 -23.92 -2.89 -5.74
N ALA A 315 -22.99 -3.78 -6.07
CA ALA A 315 -21.71 -3.91 -5.39
C ALA A 315 -20.84 -2.65 -5.56
N ALA A 316 -20.86 -2.00 -6.73
CA ALA A 316 -20.18 -0.73 -6.97
C ALA A 316 -20.72 0.41 -6.10
N VAL A 317 -22.05 0.52 -5.96
CA VAL A 317 -22.68 1.51 -5.06
C VAL A 317 -22.26 1.29 -3.60
N ARG A 318 -22.19 0.03 -3.15
CA ARG A 318 -21.70 -0.29 -1.80
C ARG A 318 -20.23 0.07 -1.60
N SER A 319 -19.37 -0.28 -2.57
CA SER A 319 -17.97 0.12 -2.55
C SER A 319 -17.81 1.64 -2.49
N LEU A 320 -18.60 2.38 -3.28
CA LEU A 320 -18.62 3.84 -3.25
C LEU A 320 -19.04 4.38 -1.87
N ALA A 321 -20.12 3.84 -1.30
CA ALA A 321 -20.62 4.25 0.01
C ALA A 321 -19.59 4.01 1.12
N ILE A 322 -18.96 2.82 1.15
CA ILE A 322 -17.91 2.48 2.11
C ILE A 322 -16.70 3.40 1.92
N ALA A 323 -16.26 3.65 0.68
CA ALA A 323 -15.12 4.49 0.40
C ALA A 323 -15.31 5.95 0.86
N LEU A 324 -16.47 6.53 0.58
CA LEU A 324 -16.81 7.89 1.01
C LEU A 324 -16.94 7.98 2.53
N ALA A 325 -17.62 7.01 3.15
CA ALA A 325 -17.75 6.97 4.61
C ALA A 325 -16.39 6.80 5.30
N ALA A 326 -15.51 5.94 4.76
CA ALA A 326 -14.17 5.73 5.28
C ALA A 326 -13.34 7.02 5.18
N ALA A 327 -13.34 7.70 4.03
CA ALA A 327 -12.61 8.94 3.83
C ALA A 327 -13.05 10.04 4.82
N ILE A 328 -14.36 10.20 5.01
CA ILE A 328 -14.91 11.17 5.97
C ILE A 328 -14.47 10.80 7.39
N LEU A 329 -14.74 9.57 7.84
CA LEU A 329 -14.43 9.13 9.20
C LEU A 329 -12.94 9.19 9.51
N THR A 330 -12.08 8.74 8.59
CA THR A 330 -10.63 8.83 8.76
C THR A 330 -10.17 10.28 8.89
N LEU A 331 -10.69 11.22 8.08
CA LEU A 331 -10.35 12.64 8.24
C LEU A 331 -10.85 13.23 9.57
N THR A 332 -12.06 12.87 10.01
CA THR A 332 -12.60 13.35 11.30
C THR A 332 -11.75 12.92 12.49
N LEU A 333 -11.06 11.79 12.40
CA LEU A 333 -10.14 11.30 13.41
C LEU A 333 -8.72 11.85 13.22
N ALA A 334 -8.21 11.82 11.99
CA ALA A 334 -6.82 12.15 11.67
C ALA A 334 -6.50 13.64 11.83
N LEU A 335 -7.42 14.55 11.50
CA LEU A 335 -7.19 16.00 11.62
C LEU A 335 -7.00 16.44 13.09
N PRO A 336 -7.90 16.09 14.04
CA PRO A 336 -7.67 16.36 15.45
C PRO A 336 -6.42 15.69 16.00
N MET A 337 -6.13 14.44 15.59
CA MET A 337 -4.90 13.76 16.00
C MET A 337 -3.65 14.50 15.52
N ALA A 338 -3.58 14.88 14.24
CA ALA A 338 -2.45 15.63 13.69
C ALA A 338 -2.24 16.97 14.41
N LEU A 339 -3.33 17.67 14.74
CA LEU A 339 -3.28 18.90 15.53
C LEU A 339 -2.74 18.64 16.96
N ALA A 340 -3.21 17.57 17.62
CA ALA A 340 -2.77 17.22 18.97
C ALA A 340 -1.29 16.77 19.02
N VAL A 341 -0.77 16.17 17.95
CA VAL A 341 0.65 15.81 17.80
C VAL A 341 1.55 17.04 17.92
N VAL A 342 1.15 18.17 17.35
CA VAL A 342 1.99 19.38 17.33
C VAL A 342 1.75 20.26 18.57
N THR A 343 0.53 20.24 19.11
CA THR A 343 0.13 21.15 20.20
C THR A 343 0.32 20.58 21.61
N THR A 344 0.59 19.28 21.76
CA THR A 344 0.67 18.61 23.07
C THR A 344 2.05 18.01 23.31
N THR A 345 2.54 18.05 24.55
CA THR A 345 3.78 17.38 24.99
C THR A 345 3.76 15.86 24.81
N ARG A 346 2.56 15.26 24.70
CA ARG A 346 2.34 13.83 24.42
C ARG A 346 2.25 13.51 22.93
N GLY A 347 2.63 14.43 22.05
CA GLY A 347 2.47 14.29 20.60
C GLY A 347 3.08 13.02 20.02
N GLY A 348 4.23 12.59 20.52
CA GLY A 348 4.88 11.34 20.09
C GLY A 348 4.02 10.09 20.37
N TRP A 349 3.31 10.03 21.50
CA TRP A 349 2.43 8.90 21.82
C TRP A 349 1.20 8.85 20.93
N ILE A 350 0.67 10.01 20.53
CA ILE A 350 -0.46 10.11 19.60
C ILE A 350 -0.04 9.65 18.20
N GLU A 351 1.17 10.03 17.76
CA GLU A 351 1.74 9.56 16.49
C GLU A 351 1.96 8.04 16.50
N VAL A 352 2.49 7.48 17.60
CA VAL A 352 2.63 6.04 17.78
C VAL A 352 1.27 5.32 17.74
N ALA A 353 0.26 5.83 18.46
CA ALA A 353 -1.06 5.23 18.47
C ALA A 353 -1.70 5.15 17.08
N GLY A 354 -1.54 6.19 16.26
CA GLY A 354 -2.05 6.22 14.89
C GLY A 354 -1.24 5.41 13.88
N THR A 355 0.04 5.18 14.14
CA THR A 355 0.93 4.38 13.26
C THR A 355 0.94 2.90 13.60
N LEU A 356 0.49 2.52 14.81
CA LEU A 356 0.38 1.14 15.26
C LEU A 356 -0.53 0.29 14.34
N SER A 357 -1.50 0.92 13.66
CA SER A 357 -2.36 0.26 12.67
C SER A 357 -1.63 -0.40 11.52
N ILE A 358 -0.42 0.06 11.16
CA ILE A 358 0.38 -0.55 10.08
C ILE A 358 0.76 -2.00 10.42
N ALA A 359 0.96 -2.30 11.70
CA ALA A 359 1.31 -3.65 12.14
C ALA A 359 0.10 -4.58 12.25
N ALA A 360 -1.11 -4.05 12.23
CA ALA A 360 -2.34 -4.83 12.36
C ALA A 360 -2.83 -5.29 10.98
N SER A 361 -2.88 -6.61 10.79
CA SER A 361 -3.44 -7.19 9.57
C SER A 361 -4.95 -6.95 9.49
N PRO A 362 -5.52 -6.66 8.30
CA PRO A 362 -6.97 -6.57 8.10
C PRO A 362 -7.71 -7.83 8.56
N LEU A 363 -7.16 -9.02 8.29
CA LEU A 363 -7.79 -10.28 8.70
C LEU A 363 -7.67 -10.55 10.19
N VAL A 364 -6.57 -10.13 10.82
CA VAL A 364 -6.42 -10.27 12.28
C VAL A 364 -7.40 -9.34 13.00
N LEU A 365 -7.52 -8.09 12.55
CA LEU A 365 -8.52 -7.15 13.06
C LEU A 365 -9.93 -7.65 12.80
N GLY A 366 -10.21 -8.17 11.60
CA GLY A 366 -11.48 -8.81 11.27
C GLY A 366 -11.80 -9.97 12.21
N THR A 367 -10.87 -10.91 12.38
CA THR A 367 -11.06 -12.06 13.27
C THR A 367 -11.33 -11.63 14.71
N GLY A 368 -10.59 -10.65 15.23
CA GLY A 368 -10.81 -10.09 16.56
C GLY A 368 -12.19 -9.43 16.72
N LEU A 369 -12.62 -8.65 15.74
CA LEU A 369 -13.95 -8.04 15.73
C LEU A 369 -15.04 -9.11 15.67
N TYR A 370 -14.84 -10.18 14.91
CA TYR A 370 -15.79 -11.28 14.87
C TYR A 370 -15.94 -11.94 16.24
N ILE A 371 -14.82 -12.24 16.92
CA ILE A 371 -14.84 -12.84 18.27
C ILE A 371 -15.60 -11.96 19.26
N LEU A 372 -15.42 -10.64 19.19
CA LEU A 372 -16.12 -9.67 20.04
C LEU A 372 -17.62 -9.53 19.71
N LEU A 373 -17.97 -9.63 18.43
CA LEU A 373 -19.36 -9.44 17.97
C LEU A 373 -20.20 -10.71 18.09
N LEU A 374 -19.59 -11.88 18.03
CA LEU A 374 -20.27 -13.18 18.11
C LEU A 374 -21.25 -13.32 19.30
N PRO A 375 -20.92 -12.91 20.55
CA PRO A 375 -21.88 -12.96 21.64
C PRO A 375 -22.99 -11.91 21.58
N LEU A 376 -22.82 -10.85 20.79
CA LEU A 376 -23.73 -9.69 20.73
C LEU A 376 -24.74 -9.81 19.59
N THR A 377 -24.31 -10.28 18.41
CA THR A 377 -25.15 -10.37 17.21
C THR A 377 -24.54 -11.27 16.14
N ASN A 378 -25.28 -11.54 15.07
CA ASN A 378 -24.75 -12.26 13.91
C ASN A 378 -23.76 -11.38 13.12
N PRO A 379 -22.46 -11.73 13.07
CA PRO A 379 -21.45 -10.87 12.44
C PRO A 379 -21.63 -10.69 10.92
N VAL A 380 -22.33 -11.60 10.23
CA VAL A 380 -22.61 -11.51 8.79
C VAL A 380 -23.51 -10.31 8.48
N LYS A 381 -24.43 -9.94 9.39
CA LYS A 381 -25.27 -8.74 9.23
C LYS A 381 -24.48 -7.44 9.39
N LEU A 382 -23.33 -7.52 10.05
CA LEU A 382 -22.43 -6.39 10.29
C LEU A 382 -21.26 -6.35 9.31
N ALA A 383 -21.29 -7.11 8.21
CA ALA A 383 -20.18 -7.17 7.26
C ALA A 383 -19.78 -5.78 6.72
N LEU A 384 -20.74 -4.93 6.33
CA LEU A 384 -20.46 -3.59 5.82
C LEU A 384 -19.94 -2.64 6.93
N PRO A 385 -20.59 -2.51 8.11
CA PRO A 385 -20.03 -1.73 9.22
C PRO A 385 -18.63 -2.17 9.67
N VAL A 386 -18.37 -3.47 9.77
CA VAL A 386 -17.07 -4.02 10.15
C VAL A 386 -16.01 -3.69 9.08
N THR A 387 -16.36 -3.87 7.80
CA THR A 387 -15.48 -3.50 6.68
C THR A 387 -15.15 -2.01 6.71
N LEU A 388 -16.15 -1.15 6.93
CA LEU A 388 -15.95 0.29 7.07
C LEU A 388 -15.00 0.61 8.24
N PHE A 389 -15.24 0.02 9.42
CA PHE A 389 -14.42 0.23 10.60
C PHE A 389 -12.96 -0.15 10.37
N VAL A 390 -12.69 -1.34 9.83
CA VAL A 390 -11.32 -1.79 9.59
C VAL A 390 -10.64 -0.89 8.53
N ASN A 391 -11.35 -0.51 7.47
CA ASN A 391 -10.81 0.41 6.47
C ASN A 391 -10.45 1.79 7.06
N VAL A 392 -11.26 2.31 7.99
CA VAL A 392 -10.94 3.55 8.71
C VAL A 392 -9.64 3.40 9.51
N VAL A 393 -9.52 2.31 10.28
CA VAL A 393 -8.35 2.04 11.13
C VAL A 393 -7.07 1.86 10.31
N LEU A 394 -7.16 1.16 9.17
CA LEU A 394 -6.02 0.91 8.27
C LEU A 394 -5.61 2.15 7.48
N ALA A 395 -6.54 3.05 7.18
CA ALA A 395 -6.24 4.27 6.43
C ALA A 395 -5.61 5.38 7.30
N LEU A 396 -5.84 5.36 8.62
CA LEU A 396 -5.28 6.33 9.58
C LEU A 396 -3.77 6.56 9.46
N PRO A 397 -2.90 5.54 9.45
CA PRO A 397 -1.45 5.76 9.35
C PRO A 397 -1.05 6.51 8.09
N PHE A 398 -1.72 6.25 6.97
CA PHE A 398 -1.45 6.94 5.71
C PHE A 398 -1.94 8.39 5.74
N ALA A 399 -3.14 8.62 6.28
CA ALA A 399 -3.69 9.96 6.46
C ALA A 399 -2.81 10.82 7.40
N LEU A 400 -2.39 10.25 8.54
CA LEU A 400 -1.52 10.93 9.50
C LEU A 400 -0.13 11.22 8.91
N ARG A 401 0.43 10.30 8.11
CA ARG A 401 1.71 10.53 7.43
C ARG A 401 1.66 11.70 6.43
N ALA A 402 0.50 11.99 5.86
CA ALA A 402 0.29 13.17 5.01
C ALA A 402 -0.01 14.44 5.83
N LEU A 403 -0.81 14.32 6.89
CA LEU A 403 -1.29 15.47 7.67
C LEU A 403 -0.30 15.99 8.72
N ILE A 404 0.46 15.11 9.39
CA ILE A 404 1.38 15.52 10.47
C ILE A 404 2.50 16.42 9.96
N PRO A 405 3.23 16.12 8.86
CA PRO A 405 4.25 17.02 8.34
C PRO A 405 3.67 18.39 7.98
N ALA A 406 2.54 18.42 7.28
CA ALA A 406 1.87 19.66 6.93
C ALA A 406 1.41 20.48 8.16
N MET A 407 0.98 19.80 9.23
CA MET A 407 0.63 20.46 10.49
C MET A 407 1.87 21.02 11.21
N ARG A 408 3.00 20.30 11.18
CA ARG A 408 4.28 20.75 11.75
C ARG A 408 4.79 22.00 11.01
N ASP A 409 4.72 22.02 9.69
CA ASP A 409 5.09 23.17 8.87
C ASP A 409 4.18 24.37 9.18
N LEU A 410 2.88 24.13 9.29
CA LEU A 410 1.90 25.17 9.62
C LEU A 410 2.16 25.80 10.99
N ASP A 411 2.42 25.00 12.02
CA ASP A 411 2.74 25.52 13.36
C ASP A 411 4.08 26.26 13.40
N ARG A 412 5.09 25.76 12.68
CA ARG A 412 6.39 26.42 12.55
C ARG A 412 6.27 27.80 11.91
N ASP A 413 5.50 27.90 10.83
CA ASP A 413 5.41 29.13 10.04
C ASP A 413 4.42 30.14 10.63
N PHE A 414 3.29 29.67 11.19
CA PHE A 414 2.18 30.53 11.60
C PHE A 414 1.83 30.46 13.10
N GLY A 415 2.40 29.54 13.87
CA GLY A 415 2.05 29.34 15.29
C GLY A 415 2.32 30.56 16.16
N ARG A 416 3.54 31.14 16.05
CA ARG A 416 3.93 32.34 16.82
C ARG A 416 3.09 33.57 16.44
N LEU A 417 2.87 33.78 15.14
CA LEU A 417 2.06 34.88 14.61
C LEU A 417 0.58 34.76 15.04
N SER A 418 0.04 33.55 14.99
CA SER A 418 -1.33 33.27 15.43
C SER A 418 -1.49 33.58 16.93
N THR A 419 -0.48 33.25 17.72
CA THR A 419 -0.45 33.52 19.16
C THR A 419 -0.37 35.01 19.46
N SER A 420 0.47 35.77 18.73
CA SER A 420 0.58 37.23 18.91
C SER A 420 -0.68 37.99 18.50
N LEU A 421 -1.40 37.50 17.48
CA LEU A 421 -2.67 38.05 17.04
C LEU A 421 -3.88 37.58 17.88
N GLY A 422 -3.65 36.76 18.91
CA GLY A 422 -4.70 36.24 19.78
C GLY A 422 -5.67 35.28 19.08
N MET A 423 -5.35 34.78 17.88
CA MET A 423 -6.20 33.87 17.13
C MET A 423 -6.32 32.54 17.88
N ARG A 424 -7.55 32.15 18.25
CA ARG A 424 -7.82 30.97 19.06
C ARG A 424 -9.03 30.19 18.53
N GLY A 425 -9.00 28.88 18.73
CA GLY A 425 -10.17 28.02 18.49
C GLY A 425 -10.53 27.93 17.02
N LEU A 426 -11.82 28.15 16.72
CA LEU A 426 -12.39 28.00 15.38
C LEU A 426 -11.86 29.03 14.38
N ASP A 427 -11.48 30.23 14.83
CA ASP A 427 -10.95 31.27 13.95
C ASP A 427 -9.60 30.86 13.36
N TRP A 428 -8.73 30.29 14.20
CA TRP A 428 -7.46 29.74 13.74
C TRP A 428 -7.66 28.55 12.80
N VAL A 429 -8.59 27.65 13.13
CA VAL A 429 -8.90 26.50 12.25
C VAL A 429 -9.41 27.00 10.89
N ARG A 430 -10.35 27.94 10.87
CA ARG A 430 -11.00 28.43 9.65
C ARG A 430 -10.08 29.27 8.77
N LEU A 431 -9.30 30.17 9.37
CA LEU A 431 -8.48 31.15 8.65
C LEU A 431 -7.06 30.66 8.37
N VAL A 432 -6.49 29.81 9.23
CA VAL A 432 -5.09 29.37 9.11
C VAL A 432 -5.01 27.90 8.68
N ALA A 433 -5.68 27.01 9.43
CA ALA A 433 -5.53 25.57 9.27
C ALA A 433 -6.20 25.04 7.99
N ILE A 434 -7.49 25.29 7.80
CA ILE A 434 -8.27 24.76 6.66
C ILE A 434 -7.66 25.15 5.31
N PRO A 435 -7.31 26.41 5.02
CA PRO A 435 -6.78 26.79 3.70
C PRO A 435 -5.49 26.03 3.35
N ARG A 436 -4.62 25.78 4.33
CA ARG A 436 -3.31 25.14 4.12
C ARG A 436 -3.36 23.61 4.20
N LEU A 437 -4.24 23.07 5.04
CA LEU A 437 -4.41 21.62 5.19
C LEU A 437 -5.34 21.01 4.14
N ARG A 438 -6.06 21.84 3.36
CA ARG A 438 -6.92 21.37 2.28
C ARG A 438 -6.23 20.38 1.35
N ARG A 439 -5.06 20.72 0.81
CA ARG A 439 -4.32 19.85 -0.11
C ARG A 439 -3.88 18.52 0.54
N PRO A 440 -3.17 18.51 1.68
CA PRO A 440 -2.86 17.28 2.41
C PRO A 440 -4.09 16.45 2.80
N ALA A 441 -5.18 17.11 3.21
CA ALA A 441 -6.44 16.45 3.59
C ALA A 441 -7.16 15.84 2.37
N GLY A 442 -7.16 16.51 1.22
CA GLY A 442 -7.70 15.97 -0.03
C GLY A 442 -6.90 14.76 -0.51
N PHE A 443 -5.57 14.84 -0.44
CA PHE A 443 -4.71 13.69 -0.74
C PHE A 443 -4.98 12.52 0.23
N ALA A 444 -5.08 12.79 1.53
CA ALA A 444 -5.39 11.77 2.54
C ALA A 444 -6.78 11.13 2.29
N ALA A 445 -7.82 11.94 2.07
CA ALA A 445 -9.17 11.46 1.78
C ALA A 445 -9.22 10.65 0.48
N GLY A 446 -8.56 11.13 -0.58
CA GLY A 446 -8.47 10.43 -1.86
C GLY A 446 -7.81 9.07 -1.71
N LEU A 447 -6.68 9.01 -1.00
CA LEU A 447 -5.97 7.76 -0.74
C LEU A 447 -6.82 6.79 0.10
N THR A 448 -7.47 7.29 1.17
CA THR A 448 -8.39 6.49 1.98
C THR A 448 -9.54 5.93 1.13
N ALA A 449 -10.18 6.76 0.30
CA ALA A 449 -11.28 6.35 -0.54
C ALA A 449 -10.85 5.29 -1.57
N ALA A 450 -9.70 5.47 -2.22
CA ALA A 450 -9.15 4.51 -3.17
C ALA A 450 -8.83 3.15 -2.53
N LEU A 451 -8.18 3.16 -1.36
CA LEU A 451 -7.85 1.94 -0.61
C LEU A 451 -9.12 1.21 -0.15
N ALA A 452 -10.08 1.94 0.43
CA ALA A 452 -11.33 1.36 0.94
C ALA A 452 -12.24 0.83 -0.19
N ALA A 453 -12.27 1.49 -1.35
CA ALA A 453 -12.99 1.01 -2.52
C ALA A 453 -12.45 -0.34 -3.03
N GLY A 454 -11.12 -0.53 -2.93
CA GLY A 454 -10.39 -1.70 -3.41
C GLY A 454 -10.20 -2.82 -2.38
N ASP A 455 -10.70 -2.67 -1.15
CA ASP A 455 -10.50 -3.67 -0.10
C ASP A 455 -11.25 -4.97 -0.37
N LEU A 456 -10.49 -6.07 -0.44
CA LEU A 456 -11.00 -7.43 -0.53
C LEU A 456 -10.85 -8.17 0.82
N GLY A 457 -9.97 -7.73 1.70
CA GLY A 457 -9.52 -8.51 2.86
C GLY A 457 -10.65 -8.80 3.84
N VAL A 458 -11.18 -7.74 4.44
CA VAL A 458 -12.17 -7.87 5.52
C VAL A 458 -13.51 -8.29 4.96
N ILE A 459 -13.92 -7.70 3.84
CA ILE A 459 -15.22 -8.01 3.25
C ILE A 459 -15.35 -9.48 2.83
N ALA A 460 -14.26 -10.11 2.34
CA ALA A 460 -14.27 -11.53 2.00
C ALA A 460 -14.52 -12.44 3.22
N LEU A 461 -14.13 -11.99 4.42
CA LEU A 461 -14.26 -12.73 5.67
C LEU A 461 -15.72 -12.79 6.16
N PHE A 462 -16.47 -11.69 6.03
CA PHE A 462 -17.80 -11.54 6.64
C PHE A 462 -18.96 -11.55 5.66
N ALA A 463 -18.77 -11.11 4.42
CA ALA A 463 -19.90 -10.81 3.54
C ALA A 463 -20.57 -12.08 3.00
N SER A 464 -21.90 -12.07 3.03
CA SER A 464 -22.72 -12.94 2.19
C SER A 464 -22.75 -12.42 0.74
N PRO A 465 -23.14 -13.24 -0.26
CA PRO A 465 -23.27 -12.80 -1.65
C PRO A 465 -24.11 -11.52 -1.79
N ASP A 466 -25.18 -11.41 -1.01
CA ASP A 466 -26.08 -10.26 -1.03
C ASP A 466 -25.49 -8.98 -0.47
N GLN A 467 -24.34 -9.02 0.23
CA GLN A 467 -23.66 -7.85 0.81
C GLN A 467 -22.26 -7.62 0.20
N ALA A 468 -21.92 -8.34 -0.87
CA ALA A 468 -20.62 -8.23 -1.49
C ALA A 468 -20.33 -6.82 -2.01
N THR A 469 -19.09 -6.37 -1.82
CA THR A 469 -18.51 -5.18 -2.45
C THR A 469 -17.92 -5.55 -3.81
N LEU A 470 -17.61 -4.53 -4.61
CA LEU A 470 -17.13 -4.73 -5.98
C LEU A 470 -15.85 -5.59 -6.06
N PRO A 471 -14.84 -5.45 -5.17
CA PRO A 471 -13.68 -6.35 -5.16
C PRO A 471 -14.05 -7.81 -4.92
N LEU A 472 -15.01 -8.09 -4.03
CA LEU A 472 -15.45 -9.46 -3.73
C LEU A 472 -16.25 -10.06 -4.88
N VAL A 473 -17.15 -9.30 -5.51
CA VAL A 473 -17.88 -9.75 -6.71
C VAL A 473 -16.90 -10.05 -7.84
N LEU A 474 -15.90 -9.19 -8.05
CA LEU A 474 -14.88 -9.41 -9.06
C LEU A 474 -14.09 -10.70 -8.80
N TYR A 475 -13.71 -10.96 -7.54
CA TYR A 475 -13.08 -12.23 -7.16
C TYR A 475 -14.00 -13.46 -7.43
N GLN A 476 -15.30 -13.34 -7.17
CA GLN A 476 -16.27 -14.41 -7.48
C GLN A 476 -16.44 -14.65 -8.98
N LEU A 477 -16.44 -13.59 -9.80
CA LEU A 477 -16.47 -13.68 -11.26
C LEU A 477 -15.22 -14.39 -11.80
N MET A 478 -14.05 -14.07 -11.25
CA MET A 478 -12.81 -14.77 -11.57
C MET A 478 -12.88 -16.26 -11.19
N GLY A 479 -13.39 -16.57 -9.99
CA GLY A 479 -13.54 -17.95 -9.51
C GLY A 479 -14.54 -18.78 -10.32
N SER A 480 -15.51 -18.14 -10.95
CA SER A 480 -16.48 -18.76 -11.88
C SER A 480 -16.02 -18.73 -13.35
N TYR A 481 -14.76 -18.38 -13.62
CA TYR A 481 -14.16 -18.26 -14.95
C TYR A 481 -14.87 -17.29 -15.91
N ARG A 482 -15.66 -16.35 -15.37
CA ARG A 482 -16.32 -15.27 -16.14
C ARG A 482 -15.37 -14.09 -16.32
N LEU A 483 -14.27 -14.32 -17.02
CA LEU A 483 -13.18 -13.35 -17.13
C LEU A 483 -13.59 -12.05 -17.84
N ASP A 484 -14.53 -12.10 -18.77
CA ASP A 484 -14.97 -10.92 -19.50
C ASP A 484 -15.81 -9.98 -18.62
N GLU A 485 -16.76 -10.54 -17.85
CA GLU A 485 -17.50 -9.81 -16.82
C GLU A 485 -16.53 -9.28 -15.74
N ALA A 486 -15.52 -10.08 -15.35
CA ALA A 486 -14.52 -9.66 -14.37
C ALA A 486 -13.66 -8.48 -14.85
N LYS A 487 -13.29 -8.43 -16.14
CA LYS A 487 -12.54 -7.30 -16.73
C LYS A 487 -13.38 -6.03 -16.77
N ALA A 488 -14.68 -6.13 -17.10
CA ALA A 488 -15.59 -4.98 -17.03
C ALA A 488 -15.80 -4.49 -15.59
N ALA A 489 -15.98 -5.40 -14.63
CA ALA A 489 -16.05 -5.07 -13.21
C ALA A 489 -14.73 -4.44 -12.70
N ALA A 490 -13.58 -4.91 -13.21
CA ALA A 490 -12.27 -4.36 -12.90
C ALA A 490 -12.14 -2.91 -13.40
N LEU A 491 -12.54 -2.64 -14.64
CA LEU A 491 -12.59 -1.29 -15.19
C LEU A 491 -13.45 -0.37 -14.32
N LEU A 492 -14.66 -0.81 -13.95
CA LEU A 492 -15.55 -0.05 -13.07
C LEU A 492 -14.89 0.26 -11.73
N LEU A 493 -14.22 -0.72 -11.13
CA LEU A 493 -13.53 -0.58 -9.86
C LEU A 493 -12.34 0.40 -9.95
N VAL A 494 -11.59 0.38 -11.05
CA VAL A 494 -10.49 1.33 -11.31
C VAL A 494 -11.02 2.75 -11.52
N VAL A 495 -12.06 2.91 -12.33
CA VAL A 495 -12.70 4.21 -12.55
C VAL A 495 -13.24 4.78 -11.24
N LEU A 496 -13.85 3.95 -10.40
CA LEU A 496 -14.35 4.36 -9.09
C LEU A 496 -13.19 4.76 -8.16
N SER A 497 -12.16 3.92 -8.03
CA SER A 497 -11.01 4.19 -7.15
C SER A 497 -10.22 5.43 -7.57
N LEU A 498 -9.81 5.51 -8.84
CA LEU A 498 -9.07 6.65 -9.38
C LEU A 498 -9.94 7.92 -9.45
N GLY A 499 -11.22 7.77 -9.80
CA GLY A 499 -12.18 8.87 -9.84
C GLY A 499 -12.38 9.50 -8.46
N LEU A 500 -12.50 8.69 -7.41
CA LEU A 500 -12.57 9.17 -6.02
C LEU A 500 -11.27 9.86 -5.60
N PHE A 501 -10.12 9.23 -5.86
CA PHE A 501 -8.81 9.82 -5.55
C PHE A 501 -8.66 11.19 -6.21
N TRP A 502 -8.97 11.27 -7.49
CA TRP A 502 -8.89 12.50 -8.27
C TRP A 502 -9.90 13.56 -7.84
N LEU A 503 -11.14 13.18 -7.49
CA LEU A 503 -12.16 14.10 -7.02
C LEU A 503 -11.72 14.81 -5.73
N PHE A 504 -11.20 14.05 -4.76
CA PHE A 504 -10.70 14.60 -3.50
C PHE A 504 -9.41 15.41 -3.70
N GLU A 505 -8.49 14.98 -4.57
CA GLU A 505 -7.28 15.75 -4.86
C GLU A 505 -7.61 17.06 -5.59
N ARG A 506 -8.47 17.03 -6.62
CA ARG A 506 -8.81 18.18 -7.47
C ARG A 506 -9.69 19.21 -6.77
N GLY A 507 -10.63 18.76 -5.93
CA GLY A 507 -11.49 19.62 -5.12
C GLY A 507 -10.70 20.55 -4.18
N THR A 508 -9.42 20.24 -3.94
CA THR A 508 -8.52 21.06 -3.11
C THR A 508 -7.60 21.98 -3.91
N ARG A 509 -7.50 21.81 -5.24
CA ARG A 509 -6.72 22.67 -6.14
C ARG A 509 -7.50 23.89 -6.66
N HIS A 510 -8.84 23.80 -6.78
CA HIS A 510 -9.67 24.85 -7.41
C HIS A 510 -10.08 25.98 -6.45
N ALA A 511 -9.72 25.92 -5.17
CA ALA A 511 -10.06 26.96 -4.19
C ALA A 511 -8.97 28.03 -4.00
N GLU A 512 -7.97 28.04 -4.88
CA GLU A 512 -6.84 29.00 -4.90
C GLU A 512 -6.76 29.80 -6.21
N ALA A 513 -7.70 29.58 -7.14
CA ALA A 513 -7.97 30.49 -8.26
C ALA A 513 -9.21 31.30 -7.90
#